data_AF-A0A9E4IJW2-F1
#
_entry.id   AF-A0A9E4IJW2-F1
#
_cell.length_a   1.000
_cell.length_b   1.000
_cell.length_c   1.000
_cell.angle_alpha   90.00
_cell.angle_beta   90.00
_cell.angle_gamma   90.00
#
_symmetry.space_group_name_H-M   'P 1'
#
loop_
_entity.id
_entity.type
_entity.pdbx_description
1 polymer ?
#
loop_
_entity_poly.entity_id
_entity_poly.type
_entity_poly.pdbx_seq_one_letter_code
_entity_poly.pdbx_strand_id
1 'polypeptide(L)'
;MTEAHEPLTPFSLADLLARISHEWESRHRIFDLPTARFFNVSKGPDISMDFLGRPAATPVGPAAGPHSQMAQNIVLSWLAGSRLIELKTVQIMDELEIGRPCIDMETIGYNIEWSQELKIPQSLEEYVKAWMIIEMMRRWDEVTPLIGTDTGPLVFDLSVGYDLAGISTDQVAWFIDSMMDAREEIERLRPQIGGEFARFRDMDFPARIADTVTLSTFHGCPPDEIESITKHLITRHGLDVIVKLNPTLLGFERVKEIVIETLGYDTTVLRKEDFDNDLQFPRGLELIGELNSFAADQGRRFGIKLTNTLVVENTKGFMPDDTMYLSGPPLHVVSTTLLGELHRALPGMLRVDGQDGPVQVSFSAGITKENLPAAAGLGLAPMTVCSDLLKPGGYGRLAPMLKALWKAMEGVGAGSLREWQAHRAEQSGEQGPVAAYIATLHNPTTNRRYTLAGNSKLPRSVDNELQMWGCVACNFCVTVCPNDAFFRIPTPDELDATGLQQYLVLTELCNECGNCMVFCPEIGDPAVVKPRLFIDPDRFEAVTDLAFLIHQDPDGYWVLPNAAAADHTG
;
A
#
# COMPACT_ATOMS: atom_id res chain seq x y z
N MET A 1 11.38 -23.32 -9.60
CA MET A 1 10.34 -22.90 -10.56
C MET A 1 11.05 -22.18 -11.68
N THR A 2 11.07 -22.77 -12.86
CA THR A 2 11.67 -22.23 -14.09
C THR A 2 10.55 -22.18 -15.13
N GLU A 3 10.03 -20.97 -15.42
CA GLU A 3 9.64 -20.47 -16.76
C GLU A 3 8.70 -19.24 -16.69
N ALA A 4 9.26 -18.09 -17.09
CA ALA A 4 8.75 -17.03 -17.97
C ALA A 4 7.25 -16.68 -18.07
N HIS A 5 6.52 -16.51 -16.96
CA HIS A 5 5.23 -15.80 -17.01
C HIS A 5 5.24 -14.54 -16.16
N GLU A 6 4.58 -13.50 -16.65
CA GLU A 6 4.39 -12.26 -15.89
C GLU A 6 3.68 -12.59 -14.57
N PRO A 7 4.22 -12.13 -13.42
CA PRO A 7 3.68 -12.48 -12.12
C PRO A 7 2.25 -11.94 -11.91
N LEU A 8 1.85 -10.92 -12.67
CA LEU A 8 0.51 -10.34 -12.68
C LEU A 8 0.09 -9.99 -14.10
N THR A 9 -1.14 -10.35 -14.46
CA THR A 9 -1.78 -10.03 -15.74
C THR A 9 -3.00 -9.16 -15.45
N PRO A 10 -2.93 -7.85 -15.73
CA PRO A 10 -4.04 -6.95 -15.45
C PRO A 10 -5.28 -7.22 -16.30
N PHE A 11 -6.46 -6.95 -15.73
CA PHE A 11 -7.74 -7.05 -16.44
C PHE A 11 -8.05 -5.81 -17.26
N SER A 12 -8.81 -6.00 -18.33
CA SER A 12 -9.31 -4.87 -19.12
C SER A 12 -10.23 -3.97 -18.27
N LEU A 13 -10.41 -2.71 -18.69
CA LEU A 13 -11.36 -1.82 -18.03
C LEU A 13 -12.79 -2.39 -18.12
N ALA A 14 -13.13 -3.04 -19.25
CA ALA A 14 -14.43 -3.66 -19.44
C ALA A 14 -14.69 -4.78 -18.41
N ASP A 15 -13.71 -5.66 -18.17
CA ASP A 15 -13.84 -6.76 -17.21
C ASP A 15 -13.96 -6.25 -15.78
N LEU A 16 -13.19 -5.22 -15.41
CA LEU A 16 -13.28 -4.58 -14.09
C LEU A 16 -14.66 -3.97 -13.87
N LEU A 17 -15.20 -3.24 -14.84
CA LEU A 17 -16.53 -2.63 -14.76
C LEU A 17 -17.65 -3.69 -14.72
N ALA A 18 -17.52 -4.75 -15.53
CA ALA A 18 -18.45 -5.88 -15.50
C ALA A 18 -18.45 -6.57 -14.14
N ARG A 19 -17.27 -6.80 -13.55
CA ARG A 19 -17.14 -7.36 -12.20
C ARG A 19 -17.78 -6.44 -11.15
N ILE A 20 -17.55 -5.12 -11.21
CA ILE A 20 -18.17 -4.15 -10.28
C ILE A 20 -19.70 -4.26 -10.34
N SER A 21 -20.30 -4.19 -11.53
CA SER A 21 -21.76 -4.26 -11.71
C SER A 21 -22.31 -5.61 -11.24
N HIS A 22 -21.68 -6.72 -11.65
CA HIS A 22 -22.10 -8.07 -11.24
C HIS A 22 -22.05 -8.28 -9.72
N GLU A 23 -20.96 -7.85 -9.07
CA GLU A 23 -20.83 -7.98 -7.61
C GLU A 23 -21.80 -7.08 -6.85
N TRP A 24 -22.12 -5.91 -7.41
CA TRP A 24 -23.12 -5.03 -6.85
C TRP A 24 -24.52 -5.66 -6.90
N GLU A 25 -24.97 -6.09 -8.09
CA GLU A 25 -26.28 -6.70 -8.30
C GLU A 25 -26.45 -7.98 -7.46
N SER A 26 -25.43 -8.85 -7.45
CA SER A 26 -25.53 -10.15 -6.79
C SER A 26 -25.38 -10.08 -5.27
N ARG A 27 -24.51 -9.18 -4.76
CA ARG A 27 -23.97 -9.29 -3.40
C ARG A 27 -23.78 -7.94 -2.69
N HIS A 28 -24.12 -6.81 -3.32
CA HIS A 28 -23.95 -5.45 -2.77
C HIS A 28 -22.55 -5.23 -2.18
N ARG A 29 -21.53 -5.54 -2.99
CA ARG A 29 -20.10 -5.38 -2.69
C ARG A 29 -19.33 -5.07 -3.96
N ILE A 30 -18.09 -4.63 -3.81
CA ILE A 30 -17.23 -4.28 -4.93
C ILE A 30 -15.85 -4.85 -4.66
N PHE A 31 -15.36 -5.71 -5.56
CA PHE A 31 -14.12 -6.46 -5.41
C PHE A 31 -14.04 -7.15 -4.03
N ASP A 32 -15.12 -7.85 -3.69
CA ASP A 32 -15.36 -8.54 -2.41
C ASP A 32 -15.39 -7.65 -1.15
N LEU A 33 -15.15 -6.33 -1.25
CA LEU A 33 -15.23 -5.39 -0.14
C LEU A 33 -16.69 -5.12 0.26
N PRO A 34 -17.11 -5.47 1.49
CA PRO A 34 -18.47 -5.23 1.93
C PRO A 34 -18.77 -3.73 2.06
N THR A 35 -19.97 -3.31 1.70
CA THR A 35 -20.45 -1.91 1.84
C THR A 35 -20.33 -1.35 3.26
N ALA A 36 -20.39 -2.19 4.29
CA ALA A 36 -20.14 -1.79 5.69
C ALA A 36 -18.70 -1.27 5.93
N ARG A 37 -17.77 -1.54 5.02
CA ARG A 37 -16.39 -1.06 5.03
C ARG A 37 -16.18 0.17 4.16
N PHE A 38 -17.20 0.62 3.42
CA PHE A 38 -17.10 1.87 2.69
C PHE A 38 -17.05 3.05 3.67
N PHE A 39 -16.27 4.06 3.32
CA PHE A 39 -16.09 5.24 4.16
C PHE A 39 -16.67 6.48 3.48
N ASN A 40 -17.57 7.15 4.19
CA ASN A 40 -18.17 8.40 3.77
C ASN A 40 -17.53 9.55 4.56
N VAL A 41 -16.66 10.31 3.91
CA VAL A 41 -15.90 11.41 4.51
C VAL A 41 -16.78 12.51 5.10
N SER A 42 -18.02 12.66 4.62
CA SER A 42 -18.93 13.75 5.02
C SER A 42 -19.66 13.50 6.35
N LYS A 43 -19.42 12.36 7.02
CA LYS A 43 -20.16 11.95 8.24
C LYS A 43 -19.48 12.32 9.56
N GLY A 44 -18.28 12.89 9.53
CA GLY A 44 -17.52 13.22 10.73
C GLY A 44 -16.75 14.54 10.60
N PRO A 45 -15.86 14.84 11.56
CA PRO A 45 -14.97 15.98 11.51
C PRO A 45 -14.16 16.08 10.22
N ASP A 46 -13.76 17.30 9.85
CA ASP A 46 -12.90 17.54 8.70
C ASP A 46 -11.50 16.99 8.96
N ILE A 47 -11.19 15.89 8.26
CA ILE A 47 -9.88 15.25 8.31
C ILE A 47 -9.09 15.45 7.03
N SER A 48 -9.44 16.47 6.25
CA SER A 48 -8.67 16.84 5.07
C SER A 48 -7.28 17.34 5.46
N MET A 49 -6.32 17.08 4.58
CA MET A 49 -4.94 17.53 4.72
C MET A 49 -4.48 18.25 3.45
N ASP A 50 -3.40 19.01 3.59
CA ASP A 50 -2.61 19.52 2.47
C ASP A 50 -1.45 18.53 2.19
N PHE A 51 -1.29 18.13 0.94
CA PHE A 51 -0.15 17.36 0.46
C PHE A 51 0.54 18.12 -0.65
N LEU A 52 1.68 18.73 -0.31
CA LEU A 52 2.45 19.58 -1.21
C LEU A 52 1.54 20.62 -1.90
N GLY A 53 0.61 21.25 -1.19
CA GLY A 53 -0.35 22.21 -1.76
C GLY A 53 -1.55 21.64 -2.50
N ARG A 54 -1.75 20.32 -2.50
CA ARG A 54 -2.98 19.67 -2.98
C ARG A 54 -3.82 19.20 -1.79
N PRO A 55 -5.12 19.53 -1.74
CA PRO A 55 -5.97 19.00 -0.69
C PRO A 55 -6.25 17.51 -0.92
N ALA A 56 -6.28 16.72 0.15
CA ALA A 56 -6.75 15.34 0.15
C ALA A 56 -7.76 15.16 1.28
N ALA A 57 -8.93 14.57 1.02
CA ALA A 57 -10.04 14.56 1.98
C ALA A 57 -9.82 13.68 3.23
N THR A 58 -8.80 12.83 3.23
CA THR A 58 -8.40 12.01 4.38
C THR A 58 -6.88 11.91 4.44
N PRO A 59 -6.28 11.72 5.63
CA PRO A 59 -4.83 11.80 5.78
C PRO A 59 -4.13 10.44 5.64
N VAL A 60 -4.82 9.43 5.08
CA VAL A 60 -4.35 8.05 4.99
C VAL A 60 -4.55 7.47 3.60
N GLY A 61 -3.72 6.48 3.28
CA GLY A 61 -3.93 5.58 2.17
C GLY A 61 -2.86 4.51 2.06
N PRO A 62 -2.84 3.71 0.99
CA PRO A 62 -1.81 2.70 0.80
C PRO A 62 -0.45 3.38 0.61
N ALA A 63 0.60 2.76 1.17
CA ALA A 63 1.97 3.10 0.82
C ALA A 63 2.36 2.44 -0.51
N ALA A 64 3.40 2.95 -1.18
CA ALA A 64 4.01 2.32 -2.34
C ALA A 64 4.34 0.85 -2.02
N GLY A 65 3.55 -0.07 -2.57
CA GLY A 65 3.51 -1.46 -2.13
C GLY A 65 2.41 -2.24 -2.85
N PRO A 66 2.14 -3.49 -2.45
CA PRO A 66 1.27 -4.37 -3.22
C PRO A 66 -0.19 -3.86 -3.31
N HIS A 67 -0.65 -3.06 -2.34
CA HIS A 67 -1.99 -2.44 -2.34
C HIS A 67 -2.19 -1.26 -3.30
N SER A 68 -1.14 -0.79 -4.00
CA SER A 68 -1.20 0.39 -4.88
C SER A 68 -0.65 0.16 -6.29
N GLN A 69 -0.67 -1.10 -6.75
CA GLN A 69 -0.21 -1.48 -8.08
C GLN A 69 -1.35 -1.73 -9.08
N MET A 70 -2.37 -2.50 -8.70
CA MET A 70 -3.48 -2.86 -9.59
C MET A 70 -4.68 -1.91 -9.45
N ALA A 71 -5.48 -1.78 -10.51
CA ALA A 71 -6.62 -0.87 -10.56
C ALA A 71 -7.67 -1.17 -9.47
N GLN A 72 -8.03 -2.46 -9.30
CA GLN A 72 -8.97 -2.88 -8.26
C GLN A 72 -8.45 -2.58 -6.85
N ASN A 73 -7.14 -2.71 -6.62
CA ASN A 73 -6.50 -2.44 -5.33
C ASN A 73 -6.64 -0.96 -4.93
N ILE A 74 -6.43 -0.08 -5.91
CA ILE A 74 -6.55 1.37 -5.74
C ILE A 74 -8.01 1.76 -5.50
N VAL A 75 -8.95 1.20 -6.27
CA VAL A 75 -10.40 1.41 -6.10
C VAL A 75 -10.86 0.93 -4.71
N LEU A 76 -10.42 -0.25 -4.27
CA LEU A 76 -10.67 -0.80 -2.95
C LEU A 76 -10.19 0.12 -1.83
N SER A 77 -8.96 0.65 -1.96
CA SER A 77 -8.41 1.62 -1.01
C SER A 77 -9.25 2.89 -0.94
N TRP A 78 -9.68 3.43 -2.09
CA TRP A 78 -10.51 4.63 -2.16
C TRP A 78 -11.89 4.42 -1.54
N LEU A 79 -12.56 3.30 -1.84
CA LEU A 79 -13.85 2.93 -1.23
C LEU A 79 -13.74 2.83 0.29
N ALA A 80 -12.64 2.27 0.80
CA ALA A 80 -12.38 2.12 2.22
C ALA A 80 -11.96 3.43 2.93
N GLY A 81 -11.78 4.51 2.19
CA GLY A 81 -11.61 5.87 2.72
C GLY A 81 -10.30 6.58 2.37
N SER A 82 -9.41 5.97 1.59
CA SER A 82 -8.16 6.61 1.19
C SER A 82 -8.41 7.77 0.22
N ARG A 83 -7.74 8.89 0.45
CA ARG A 83 -7.76 10.06 -0.44
C ARG A 83 -6.39 10.57 -0.84
N LEU A 84 -5.36 9.85 -0.41
CA LEU A 84 -4.04 9.90 -1.01
C LEU A 84 -3.60 8.47 -1.32
N ILE A 85 -3.21 8.20 -2.55
CA ILE A 85 -2.71 6.91 -3.01
C ILE A 85 -1.25 7.12 -3.42
N GLU A 86 -0.31 6.63 -2.61
CA GLU A 86 1.08 6.52 -3.06
C GLU A 86 1.19 5.27 -3.95
N LEU A 87 1.37 5.51 -5.24
CA LEU A 87 1.42 4.45 -6.25
C LEU A 87 2.68 3.60 -6.07
N LYS A 88 2.62 2.35 -6.52
CA LYS A 88 3.78 1.45 -6.48
C LYS A 88 4.97 2.05 -7.22
N THR A 89 6.17 1.86 -6.67
CA THR A 89 7.41 2.40 -7.24
C THR A 89 7.69 1.84 -8.64
N VAL A 90 7.73 2.74 -9.62
CA VAL A 90 8.12 2.48 -11.00
C VAL A 90 9.63 2.66 -11.15
N GLN A 91 10.26 1.73 -11.85
CA GLN A 91 11.70 1.78 -12.13
C GLN A 91 11.98 1.23 -13.53
N ILE A 92 13.15 1.55 -14.08
CA ILE A 92 13.57 1.07 -15.40
C ILE A 92 13.67 -0.47 -15.49
N MET A 93 14.03 -1.13 -14.38
CA MET A 93 14.02 -2.59 -14.28
C MET A 93 12.60 -3.09 -13.96
N ASP A 94 11.77 -3.26 -14.98
CA ASP A 94 10.39 -3.72 -14.84
C ASP A 94 10.18 -5.23 -15.11
N GLU A 95 11.28 -5.96 -15.34
CA GLU A 95 11.33 -7.43 -15.36
C GLU A 95 12.23 -7.93 -14.22
N LEU A 96 11.64 -8.10 -13.03
CA LEU A 96 12.36 -8.59 -11.85
C LEU A 96 12.11 -10.07 -11.59
N GLU A 97 13.18 -10.79 -11.24
CA GLU A 97 13.09 -12.09 -10.59
C GLU A 97 13.00 -11.89 -9.07
N ILE A 98 11.85 -12.22 -8.49
CA ILE A 98 11.58 -12.07 -7.05
C ILE A 98 11.43 -13.46 -6.43
N GLY A 99 12.21 -13.74 -5.39
CA GLY A 99 12.05 -14.96 -4.60
C GLY A 99 10.66 -15.04 -3.95
N ARG A 100 10.00 -16.20 -4.02
CA ARG A 100 8.68 -16.44 -3.42
C ARG A 100 8.74 -17.58 -2.39
N PRO A 101 7.98 -17.51 -1.28
CA PRO A 101 7.15 -16.38 -0.85
C PRO A 101 8.00 -15.13 -0.53
N CYS A 102 7.43 -13.94 -0.72
CA CYS A 102 8.15 -12.66 -0.57
C CYS A 102 7.65 -11.77 0.57
N ILE A 103 6.58 -12.17 1.26
CA ILE A 103 5.96 -11.44 2.38
C ILE A 103 5.74 -12.39 3.55
N ASP A 104 6.22 -11.99 4.72
CA ASP A 104 5.95 -12.63 6.01
C ASP A 104 5.29 -11.62 6.96
N MET A 105 4.04 -11.88 7.33
CA MET A 105 3.25 -11.07 8.24
C MET A 105 2.81 -11.83 9.50
N GLU A 106 3.52 -12.90 9.86
CA GLU A 106 3.14 -13.81 10.95
C GLU A 106 3.04 -13.07 12.29
N THR A 107 3.95 -12.11 12.53
CA THR A 107 4.00 -11.31 13.76
C THR A 107 4.08 -9.82 13.43
N ILE A 108 5.31 -9.33 13.26
CA ILE A 108 5.62 -8.06 12.58
C ILE A 108 5.78 -8.33 11.07
N GLY A 109 6.04 -7.30 10.29
CA GLY A 109 6.17 -7.46 8.83
C GLY A 109 7.61 -7.64 8.40
N TYR A 110 7.83 -8.57 7.47
CA TYR A 110 9.06 -8.73 6.70
C TYR A 110 8.72 -8.93 5.22
N ASN A 111 9.57 -8.43 4.33
CA ASN A 111 9.49 -8.71 2.90
C ASN A 111 10.88 -8.82 2.27
N ILE A 112 10.95 -9.34 1.05
CA ILE A 112 12.16 -9.36 0.20
C ILE A 112 11.92 -8.71 -1.19
N GLU A 113 10.74 -8.14 -1.39
CA GLU A 113 10.33 -7.43 -2.62
C GLU A 113 10.66 -5.93 -2.57
N TRP A 114 10.98 -5.31 -3.71
CA TRP A 114 11.48 -3.93 -3.79
C TRP A 114 10.73 -2.99 -4.74
N SER A 115 10.24 -3.46 -5.90
CA SER A 115 9.64 -2.60 -6.93
C SER A 115 8.33 -3.14 -7.47
N GLN A 116 7.76 -2.45 -8.46
CA GLN A 116 6.63 -2.96 -9.23
C GLN A 116 6.92 -4.31 -9.89
N GLU A 117 5.85 -5.08 -10.06
CA GLU A 117 5.83 -6.37 -10.78
C GLU A 117 5.12 -6.27 -12.14
N LEU A 118 4.67 -5.06 -12.50
CA LEU A 118 4.09 -4.74 -13.79
C LEU A 118 5.12 -4.02 -14.66
N LYS A 119 5.02 -4.21 -15.97
CA LYS A 119 5.75 -3.41 -16.95
C LYS A 119 5.32 -1.95 -16.88
N ILE A 120 6.21 -1.02 -17.21
CA ILE A 120 5.92 0.43 -17.13
C ILE A 120 4.59 0.81 -17.86
N PRO A 121 4.31 0.33 -19.08
CA PRO A 121 3.03 0.62 -19.75
C PRO A 121 1.81 0.01 -19.04
N GLN A 122 1.96 -1.16 -18.43
CA GLN A 122 0.90 -1.79 -17.64
C GLN A 122 0.61 -0.99 -16.37
N SER A 123 1.65 -0.49 -15.67
CA SER A 123 1.48 0.41 -14.53
C SER A 123 0.71 1.68 -14.91
N LEU A 124 1.04 2.31 -16.04
CA LEU A 124 0.27 3.46 -16.55
C LEU A 124 -1.20 3.09 -16.73
N GLU A 125 -1.48 2.01 -17.47
CA GLU A 125 -2.85 1.58 -17.77
C GLU A 125 -3.64 1.31 -16.48
N GLU A 126 -3.07 0.59 -15.51
CA GLU A 126 -3.72 0.32 -14.22
C GLU A 126 -4.09 1.59 -13.46
N TYR A 127 -3.19 2.59 -13.45
CA TYR A 127 -3.43 3.86 -12.76
C TYR A 127 -4.50 4.69 -13.46
N VAL A 128 -4.51 4.73 -14.79
CA VAL A 128 -5.58 5.39 -15.57
C VAL A 128 -6.92 4.68 -15.39
N LYS A 129 -6.96 3.35 -15.41
CA LYS A 129 -8.18 2.57 -15.14
C LYS A 129 -8.72 2.86 -13.74
N ALA A 130 -7.88 2.82 -12.71
CA ALA A 130 -8.29 3.16 -11.34
C ALA A 130 -8.90 4.57 -11.26
N TRP A 131 -8.25 5.55 -11.90
CA TRP A 131 -8.70 6.94 -11.93
C TRP A 131 -10.08 7.07 -12.61
N MET A 132 -10.24 6.48 -13.80
CA MET A 132 -11.50 6.49 -14.53
C MET A 132 -12.62 5.78 -13.76
N ILE A 133 -12.33 4.63 -13.15
CA ILE A 133 -13.30 3.90 -12.32
C ILE A 133 -13.74 4.77 -11.14
N ILE A 134 -12.81 5.38 -10.39
CA ILE A 134 -13.15 6.25 -9.27
C ILE A 134 -14.02 7.44 -9.71
N GLU A 135 -13.70 8.09 -10.84
CA GLU A 135 -14.50 9.20 -11.36
C GLU A 135 -15.92 8.78 -11.74
N MET A 136 -16.11 7.58 -12.31
CA MET A 136 -17.44 7.02 -12.55
C MET A 136 -18.17 6.71 -11.24
N MET A 137 -17.51 6.06 -10.29
CA MET A 137 -18.09 5.65 -9.00
C MET A 137 -18.55 6.84 -8.15
N ARG A 138 -17.85 7.98 -8.22
CA ARG A 138 -18.29 9.24 -7.57
C ARG A 138 -19.68 9.69 -8.00
N ARG A 139 -20.10 9.31 -9.21
CA ARG A 139 -21.35 9.72 -9.87
C ARG A 139 -22.31 8.55 -10.08
N TRP A 140 -21.98 7.36 -9.57
CA TRP A 140 -22.82 6.18 -9.70
C TRP A 140 -23.84 6.13 -8.56
N ASP A 141 -25.10 6.39 -8.90
CA ASP A 141 -26.24 6.55 -7.98
C ASP A 141 -26.36 5.41 -6.95
N GLU A 142 -25.95 4.20 -7.32
CA GLU A 142 -25.95 3.02 -6.47
C GLU A 142 -25.01 3.15 -5.26
N VAL A 143 -23.81 3.70 -5.46
CA VAL A 143 -22.77 3.78 -4.42
C VAL A 143 -22.76 5.13 -3.72
N THR A 144 -23.17 6.22 -4.38
CA THR A 144 -23.17 7.58 -3.82
C THR A 144 -23.82 7.70 -2.41
N PRO A 145 -24.95 7.02 -2.08
CA PRO A 145 -25.52 7.04 -0.73
C PRO A 145 -24.58 6.48 0.36
N LEU A 146 -23.66 5.60 -0.02
CA LEU A 146 -22.74 4.93 0.90
C LEU A 146 -21.44 5.70 1.09
N ILE A 147 -20.95 6.38 0.06
CA ILE A 147 -19.66 7.12 0.08
C ILE A 147 -19.82 8.64 0.23
N GLY A 148 -21.05 9.15 0.08
CA GLY A 148 -21.36 10.59 0.11
C GLY A 148 -21.39 11.20 -1.29
N THR A 149 -22.17 12.28 -1.45
CA THR A 149 -22.28 13.03 -2.71
C THR A 149 -21.05 13.87 -3.02
N ASP A 150 -20.30 14.25 -1.98
CA ASP A 150 -18.96 14.82 -2.11
C ASP A 150 -17.99 13.92 -1.36
N THR A 151 -17.14 13.25 -2.12
CA THR A 151 -16.10 12.37 -1.60
C THR A 151 -14.80 13.12 -1.34
N GLY A 152 -14.75 14.41 -1.63
CA GLY A 152 -13.60 15.29 -1.46
C GLY A 152 -12.47 15.00 -2.46
N PRO A 153 -11.42 15.83 -2.43
CA PRO A 153 -10.30 15.72 -3.35
C PRO A 153 -9.48 14.45 -3.09
N LEU A 154 -8.93 13.89 -4.16
CA LEU A 154 -8.09 12.69 -4.19
C LEU A 154 -6.77 13.05 -4.84
N VAL A 155 -5.68 12.58 -4.25
CA VAL A 155 -4.34 12.74 -4.80
C VAL A 155 -3.76 11.37 -5.12
N PHE A 156 -3.29 11.19 -6.36
CA PHE A 156 -2.34 10.14 -6.68
C PHE A 156 -0.94 10.74 -6.59
N ASP A 157 -0.09 10.10 -5.79
CA ASP A 157 1.32 10.45 -5.67
C ASP A 157 2.12 9.39 -6.41
N LEU A 158 2.91 9.81 -7.41
CA LEU A 158 3.78 8.89 -8.13
C LEU A 158 4.83 8.34 -7.17
N SER A 159 5.34 7.14 -7.43
CA SER A 159 6.59 6.71 -6.84
C SER A 159 7.53 6.22 -7.91
N VAL A 160 8.78 6.71 -7.87
CA VAL A 160 9.85 6.30 -8.78
C VAL A 160 11.11 6.02 -7.97
N GLY A 161 11.98 5.16 -8.49
CA GLY A 161 13.24 4.79 -7.83
C GLY A 161 14.29 4.29 -8.82
N TYR A 162 15.26 3.54 -8.32
CA TYR A 162 16.49 3.13 -9.01
C TYR A 162 17.57 4.23 -9.00
N ASP A 163 18.12 4.62 -10.15
CA ASP A 163 19.15 5.64 -10.29
C ASP A 163 18.74 6.75 -11.28
N LEU A 164 19.52 7.82 -11.35
CA LEU A 164 19.28 8.94 -12.25
C LEU A 164 19.31 8.50 -13.71
N ALA A 165 20.19 7.57 -14.07
CA ALA A 165 20.31 7.08 -15.44
C ALA A 165 19.01 6.41 -15.90
N GLY A 166 18.43 5.55 -15.06
CA GLY A 166 17.16 4.88 -15.27
C GLY A 166 15.97 5.84 -15.26
N ILE A 167 15.91 6.76 -14.29
CA ILE A 167 14.84 7.76 -14.21
C ILE A 167 14.88 8.72 -15.40
N SER A 168 16.06 9.02 -15.94
CA SER A 168 16.24 9.90 -17.10
C SER A 168 15.94 9.23 -18.45
N THR A 169 15.57 7.94 -18.47
CA THR A 169 15.23 7.24 -19.71
C THR A 169 13.92 7.74 -20.31
N ASP A 170 13.77 7.61 -21.63
CA ASP A 170 12.54 7.97 -22.34
C ASP A 170 11.32 7.17 -21.82
N GLN A 171 11.51 5.93 -21.36
CA GLN A 171 10.44 5.07 -20.87
C GLN A 171 9.87 5.56 -19.53
N VAL A 172 10.75 5.88 -18.55
CA VAL A 172 10.31 6.42 -17.26
C VAL A 172 9.78 7.84 -17.43
N ALA A 173 10.44 8.65 -18.25
CA ALA A 173 9.96 10.00 -18.58
C ALA A 173 8.58 9.98 -19.25
N TRP A 174 8.35 9.07 -20.20
CA TRP A 174 7.05 8.86 -20.85
C TRP A 174 5.97 8.50 -19.84
N PHE A 175 6.26 7.60 -18.89
CA PHE A 175 5.31 7.25 -17.83
C PHE A 175 4.94 8.45 -16.96
N ILE A 176 5.93 9.21 -16.49
CA ILE A 176 5.71 10.42 -15.67
C ILE A 176 4.89 11.46 -16.45
N ASP A 177 5.33 11.77 -17.68
CA ASP A 177 4.68 12.77 -18.53
C ASP A 177 3.23 12.34 -18.85
N SER A 178 2.96 11.04 -19.06
CA SER A 178 1.62 10.49 -19.27
C SER A 178 0.74 10.52 -18.02
N MET A 179 1.30 10.38 -16.82
CA MET A 179 0.54 10.54 -15.57
C MET A 179 0.17 12.00 -15.29
N MET A 180 0.99 12.94 -15.75
CA MET A 180 0.69 14.38 -15.72
C MET A 180 -0.35 14.79 -16.77
N ASP A 181 -0.50 14.00 -17.84
CA ASP A 181 -1.43 14.22 -18.94
C ASP A 181 -1.88 12.91 -19.61
N ALA A 182 -2.85 12.24 -19.01
CA ALA A 182 -3.33 10.92 -19.40
C ALA A 182 -4.37 10.94 -20.53
N ARG A 183 -4.52 12.06 -21.28
CA ARG A 183 -5.56 12.19 -22.31
C ARG A 183 -5.53 11.05 -23.33
N GLU A 184 -4.35 10.71 -23.84
CA GLU A 184 -4.20 9.64 -24.83
C GLU A 184 -4.67 8.30 -24.28
N GLU A 185 -4.26 7.96 -23.07
CA GLU A 185 -4.60 6.69 -22.42
C GLU A 185 -6.09 6.62 -22.03
N ILE A 186 -6.66 7.72 -21.54
CA ILE A 186 -8.11 7.85 -21.29
C ILE A 186 -8.90 7.60 -22.57
N GLU A 187 -8.53 8.24 -23.69
CA GLU A 187 -9.24 8.04 -24.96
C GLU A 187 -9.06 6.62 -25.52
N ARG A 188 -7.90 5.99 -25.28
CA ARG A 188 -7.65 4.59 -25.64
C ARG A 188 -8.55 3.63 -24.87
N LEU A 189 -8.78 3.89 -23.58
CA LEU A 189 -9.59 3.05 -22.69
C LEU A 189 -11.10 3.35 -22.77
N ARG A 190 -11.50 4.57 -23.15
CA ARG A 190 -12.90 5.04 -23.21
C ARG A 190 -13.85 4.08 -23.94
N PRO A 191 -13.51 3.44 -25.07
CA PRO A 191 -14.39 2.49 -25.75
C PRO A 191 -14.77 1.26 -24.91
N GLN A 192 -13.97 0.91 -23.89
CA GLN A 192 -14.22 -0.22 -22.99
C GLN A 192 -15.29 0.09 -21.92
N ILE A 193 -15.72 1.36 -21.77
CA ILE A 193 -16.80 1.72 -20.84
C ILE A 193 -18.14 1.27 -21.43
N GLY A 194 -18.72 0.20 -20.89
CA GLY A 194 -19.97 -0.40 -21.34
C GLY A 194 -20.92 -0.76 -20.21
N GLY A 195 -21.95 -1.56 -20.52
CA GLY A 195 -22.93 -2.05 -19.55
C GLY A 195 -23.61 -0.93 -18.78
N GLU A 196 -23.74 -1.13 -17.46
CA GLU A 196 -24.33 -0.16 -16.53
C GLU A 196 -23.59 1.20 -16.52
N PHE A 197 -22.29 1.19 -16.83
CA PHE A 197 -21.44 2.39 -16.83
C PHE A 197 -21.45 3.14 -18.18
N ALA A 198 -22.16 2.65 -19.20
CA ALA A 198 -22.16 3.25 -20.55
C ALA A 198 -22.53 4.75 -20.55
N ARG A 199 -23.39 5.19 -19.62
CA ARG A 199 -23.77 6.60 -19.45
C ARG A 199 -22.60 7.53 -19.09
N PHE A 200 -21.52 6.97 -18.56
CA PHE A 200 -20.31 7.72 -18.19
C PHE A 200 -19.25 7.71 -19.29
N ARG A 201 -19.48 7.04 -20.42
CA ARG A 201 -18.51 6.94 -21.51
C ARG A 201 -18.07 8.30 -22.03
N ASP A 202 -19.00 9.25 -22.13
CA ASP A 202 -18.73 10.61 -22.63
C ASP A 202 -18.39 11.61 -21.51
N MET A 203 -18.09 11.12 -20.30
CA MET A 203 -17.66 11.97 -19.19
C MET A 203 -16.31 12.63 -19.51
N ASP A 204 -16.19 13.91 -19.14
CA ASP A 204 -14.91 14.61 -19.15
C ASP A 204 -14.06 14.16 -17.96
N PHE A 205 -13.21 13.16 -18.20
CA PHE A 205 -12.29 12.65 -17.19
C PHE A 205 -11.12 13.62 -17.02
N PRO A 206 -10.78 14.05 -15.79
CA PRO A 206 -9.60 14.88 -15.57
C PRO A 206 -8.34 14.14 -16.05
N ALA A 207 -7.63 14.75 -17.01
CA ALA A 207 -6.46 14.11 -17.62
C ALA A 207 -5.18 14.21 -16.77
N ARG A 208 -5.09 15.19 -15.87
CA ARG A 208 -3.97 15.27 -14.93
C ARG A 208 -4.27 14.36 -13.74
N ILE A 209 -3.63 13.20 -13.70
CA ILE A 209 -3.83 12.19 -12.65
C ILE A 209 -2.89 12.46 -11.48
N ALA A 210 -1.62 12.76 -11.76
CA ALA A 210 -0.62 13.04 -10.75
C ALA A 210 0.34 14.14 -11.20
N ASP A 211 0.80 14.95 -10.24
CA ASP A 211 1.82 15.99 -10.43
C ASP A 211 2.70 16.18 -9.18
N THR A 212 2.72 15.15 -8.32
CA THR A 212 3.63 14.96 -7.21
C THR A 212 4.32 13.60 -7.34
N VAL A 213 5.50 13.47 -6.75
CA VAL A 213 6.25 12.21 -6.75
C VAL A 213 6.99 11.99 -5.43
N THR A 214 6.89 10.78 -4.89
CA THR A 214 7.77 10.26 -3.85
C THR A 214 8.93 9.50 -4.48
N LEU A 215 10.14 10.04 -4.37
CA LEU A 215 11.39 9.34 -4.69
C LEU A 215 11.65 8.26 -3.63
N SER A 216 11.59 7.00 -4.05
CA SER A 216 11.88 5.83 -3.23
C SER A 216 13.37 5.51 -3.32
N THR A 217 14.14 5.85 -2.28
CA THR A 217 15.57 5.51 -2.22
C THR A 217 15.74 4.06 -1.80
N PHE A 218 16.58 3.31 -2.51
CA PHE A 218 17.00 1.98 -2.10
C PHE A 218 18.10 2.08 -1.01
N HIS A 219 18.34 0.99 -0.29
CA HIS A 219 19.45 0.92 0.66
C HIS A 219 20.81 0.98 -0.06
N GLY A 220 21.71 1.85 0.39
CA GLY A 220 23.01 2.12 -0.23
C GLY A 220 22.96 3.18 -1.34
N CYS A 221 21.83 3.87 -1.53
CA CYS A 221 21.74 4.94 -2.52
C CYS A 221 22.62 6.15 -2.13
N PRO A 222 23.58 6.57 -2.99
CA PRO A 222 24.47 7.67 -2.66
C PRO A 222 23.73 9.01 -2.45
N PRO A 223 24.15 9.87 -1.52
CA PRO A 223 23.50 11.17 -1.29
C PRO A 223 23.43 12.06 -2.54
N ASP A 224 24.50 12.10 -3.32
CA ASP A 224 24.57 12.89 -4.56
C ASP A 224 23.60 12.37 -5.62
N GLU A 225 23.29 11.07 -5.59
CA GLU A 225 22.31 10.44 -6.48
C GLU A 225 20.89 10.88 -6.10
N ILE A 226 20.56 10.84 -4.81
CA ILE A 226 19.28 11.34 -4.27
C ILE A 226 19.08 12.82 -4.65
N GLU A 227 20.12 13.63 -4.49
CA GLU A 227 20.10 15.04 -4.84
C GLU A 227 19.84 15.25 -6.34
N SER A 228 20.59 14.53 -7.18
CA SER A 228 20.53 14.68 -8.64
C SER A 228 19.19 14.22 -9.20
N ILE A 229 18.65 13.09 -8.72
CA ILE A 229 17.32 12.60 -9.10
C ILE A 229 16.25 13.62 -8.70
N THR A 230 16.30 14.12 -7.46
CA THR A 230 15.31 15.10 -6.98
C THR A 230 15.32 16.37 -7.83
N LYS A 231 16.50 16.91 -8.13
CA LYS A 231 16.66 18.07 -9.00
C LYS A 231 16.17 17.80 -10.42
N HIS A 232 16.42 16.60 -10.95
CA HIS A 232 15.93 16.18 -12.26
C HIS A 232 14.39 16.15 -12.31
N LEU A 233 13.73 15.49 -11.35
CA LEU A 233 12.26 15.41 -11.27
C LEU A 233 11.61 16.81 -11.18
N ILE A 234 12.21 17.72 -10.40
CA ILE A 234 11.77 19.11 -10.28
C ILE A 234 11.96 19.88 -11.60
N THR A 235 13.12 19.77 -12.25
CA THR A 235 13.46 20.63 -13.41
C THR A 235 12.92 20.10 -14.73
N ARG A 236 13.01 18.79 -14.98
CA ARG A 236 12.56 18.17 -16.24
C ARG A 236 11.04 17.98 -16.29
N HIS A 237 10.43 17.59 -15.17
CA HIS A 237 9.00 17.28 -15.13
C HIS A 237 8.17 18.34 -14.40
N GLY A 238 8.79 19.22 -13.60
CA GLY A 238 8.04 20.22 -12.86
C GLY A 238 7.17 19.62 -11.75
N LEU A 239 7.67 18.57 -11.10
CA LEU A 239 6.97 17.90 -10.01
C LEU A 239 7.30 18.54 -8.66
N ASP A 240 6.36 18.46 -7.72
CA ASP A 240 6.66 18.62 -6.30
C ASP A 240 7.09 17.26 -5.74
N VAL A 241 8.16 17.23 -4.95
CA VAL A 241 8.89 15.99 -4.64
C VAL A 241 8.94 15.71 -3.14
N ILE A 242 8.68 14.46 -2.78
CA ILE A 242 8.99 13.88 -1.47
C ILE A 242 10.20 12.96 -1.60
N VAL A 243 11.18 13.07 -0.71
CA VAL A 243 12.27 12.08 -0.60
C VAL A 243 11.98 11.12 0.55
N LYS A 244 11.84 9.84 0.24
CA LYS A 244 11.62 8.78 1.24
C LYS A 244 12.95 8.33 1.82
N LEU A 245 13.16 8.59 3.10
CA LEU A 245 14.43 8.31 3.79
C LEU A 245 14.43 6.91 4.42
N ASN A 246 15.61 6.28 4.46
CA ASN A 246 15.80 5.00 5.11
C ASN A 246 15.90 5.17 6.65
N PRO A 247 15.40 4.20 7.44
CA PRO A 247 15.44 4.27 8.90
C PRO A 247 16.86 4.17 9.47
N THR A 248 17.82 3.69 8.67
CA THR A 248 19.26 3.65 8.96
C THR A 248 19.85 5.03 9.22
N LEU A 249 19.22 6.11 8.73
CA LEU A 249 19.60 7.50 9.00
C LEU A 249 19.66 7.84 10.50
N LEU A 250 18.93 7.09 11.36
CA LEU A 250 18.99 7.24 12.81
C LEU A 250 20.33 6.77 13.42
N GLY A 251 21.08 5.94 12.69
CA GLY A 251 22.37 5.38 13.08
C GLY A 251 22.25 4.00 13.76
N PHE A 252 23.27 3.17 13.52
CA PHE A 252 23.30 1.76 13.94
C PHE A 252 23.07 1.57 15.45
N GLU A 253 23.83 2.25 16.29
CA GLU A 253 23.75 2.07 17.75
C GLU A 253 22.37 2.45 18.29
N ARG A 254 21.78 3.53 17.76
CA ARG A 254 20.46 3.98 18.20
C ARG A 254 19.36 3.04 17.73
N VAL A 255 19.42 2.54 16.49
CA VAL A 255 18.44 1.53 16.02
C VAL A 255 18.57 0.24 16.82
N LYS A 256 19.80 -0.21 17.10
CA LYS A 256 20.07 -1.39 17.92
C LYS A 256 19.49 -1.26 19.34
N GLU A 257 19.76 -0.14 20.02
CA GLU A 257 19.21 0.15 21.36
C GLU A 257 17.67 0.09 21.37
N ILE A 258 17.03 0.62 20.33
CA ILE A 258 15.57 0.63 20.23
C ILE A 258 15.04 -0.78 19.96
N VAL A 259 15.47 -1.39 18.87
CA VAL A 259 14.88 -2.64 18.37
C VAL A 259 15.20 -3.81 19.30
N ILE A 260 16.45 -3.92 19.73
CA ILE A 260 16.93 -5.07 20.51
C ILE A 260 16.71 -4.82 22.00
N GLU A 261 17.23 -3.72 22.54
CA GLU A 261 17.29 -3.52 23.99
C GLU A 261 15.96 -3.01 24.57
N THR A 262 15.32 -2.04 23.90
CA THR A 262 14.08 -1.40 24.39
C THR A 262 12.83 -2.22 24.03
N LEU A 263 12.77 -2.71 22.79
CA LEU A 263 11.60 -3.43 22.28
C LEU A 263 11.71 -4.95 22.40
N GLY A 264 12.92 -5.48 22.64
CA GLY A 264 13.15 -6.89 22.95
C GLY A 264 13.19 -7.83 21.75
N TYR A 265 13.43 -7.36 20.52
CA TYR A 265 13.59 -8.22 19.34
C TYR A 265 15.02 -8.77 19.25
N ASP A 266 15.39 -9.62 20.21
CA ASP A 266 16.72 -10.19 20.39
C ASP A 266 17.21 -11.11 19.26
N THR A 267 16.29 -11.64 18.44
CA THR A 267 16.60 -12.44 17.23
C THR A 267 16.81 -11.61 15.97
N THR A 268 16.61 -10.29 16.03
CA THR A 268 16.86 -9.40 14.89
C THR A 268 18.35 -9.11 14.77
N VAL A 269 18.91 -9.39 13.60
CA VAL A 269 20.33 -9.14 13.30
C VAL A 269 20.45 -7.95 12.34
N LEU A 270 21.06 -6.88 12.84
CA LEU A 270 21.38 -5.67 12.09
C LEU A 270 22.79 -5.78 11.51
N ARG A 271 22.96 -5.45 10.23
CA ARG A 271 24.29 -5.36 9.61
C ARG A 271 24.77 -3.92 9.62
N LYS A 272 25.90 -3.67 10.29
CA LYS A 272 26.46 -2.31 10.39
C LYS A 272 26.80 -1.69 9.03
N GLU A 273 27.26 -2.52 8.09
CA GLU A 273 27.58 -2.11 6.73
C GLU A 273 26.40 -1.43 6.01
N ASP A 274 25.17 -1.90 6.22
CA ASP A 274 23.99 -1.30 5.60
C ASP A 274 23.76 0.14 6.09
N PHE A 275 24.12 0.44 7.33
CA PHE A 275 24.06 1.79 7.90
C PHE A 275 25.21 2.65 7.39
N ASP A 276 26.41 2.08 7.27
CA ASP A 276 27.60 2.81 6.82
C ASP A 276 27.49 3.22 5.33
N ASN A 277 26.79 2.41 4.52
CA ASN A 277 26.57 2.66 3.09
C ASN A 277 25.37 3.58 2.78
N ASP A 278 24.44 3.73 3.72
CA ASP A 278 23.26 4.59 3.57
C ASP A 278 23.58 6.08 3.81
N LEU A 279 22.60 6.95 3.56
CA LEU A 279 22.68 8.37 3.88
C LEU A 279 22.98 8.61 5.37
N GLN A 280 24.05 9.34 5.65
CA GLN A 280 24.48 9.67 7.01
C GLN A 280 23.75 10.91 7.56
N PHE A 281 23.48 10.93 8.87
CA PHE A 281 22.65 11.96 9.52
C PHE A 281 23.09 13.41 9.20
N PRO A 282 24.38 13.81 9.36
CA PRO A 282 24.78 15.18 9.05
C PRO A 282 24.53 15.58 7.59
N ARG A 283 24.86 14.69 6.63
CA ARG A 283 24.60 14.95 5.21
C ARG A 283 23.10 14.98 4.91
N GLY A 284 22.30 14.17 5.61
CA GLY A 284 20.84 14.22 5.51
C GLY A 284 20.26 15.58 5.89
N LEU A 285 20.79 16.24 6.92
CA LEU A 285 20.36 17.59 7.31
C LEU A 285 20.65 18.62 6.21
N GLU A 286 21.86 18.58 5.65
CA GLU A 286 22.28 19.45 4.55
C GLU A 286 21.40 19.23 3.32
N LEU A 287 21.23 17.96 2.91
CA LEU A 287 20.43 17.57 1.76
C LEU A 287 18.98 18.06 1.85
N ILE A 288 18.34 17.92 3.03
CA ILE A 288 16.98 18.44 3.27
C ILE A 288 16.91 19.96 3.06
N GLY A 289 17.89 20.70 3.59
CA GLY A 289 17.95 22.16 3.43
C GLY A 289 18.21 22.61 2.00
N GLU A 290 19.15 21.96 1.32
CA GLU A 290 19.54 22.22 -0.07
C GLU A 290 18.38 21.94 -1.03
N LEU A 291 17.73 20.77 -0.91
CA LEU A 291 16.61 20.38 -1.78
C LEU A 291 15.37 21.23 -1.53
N ASN A 292 15.08 21.60 -0.29
CA ASN A 292 13.99 22.52 0.02
C ASN A 292 14.22 23.90 -0.62
N SER A 293 15.44 24.44 -0.51
CA SER A 293 15.80 25.73 -1.10
C SER A 293 15.75 25.67 -2.62
N PHE A 294 16.30 24.62 -3.22
CA PHE A 294 16.27 24.41 -4.66
C PHE A 294 14.84 24.31 -5.19
N ALA A 295 13.97 23.53 -4.53
CA ALA A 295 12.56 23.42 -4.92
C ALA A 295 11.88 24.80 -4.87
N ALA A 296 12.07 25.57 -3.80
CA ALA A 296 11.52 26.90 -3.66
C ALA A 296 11.99 27.86 -4.78
N ASP A 297 13.27 27.83 -5.14
CA ASP A 297 13.83 28.63 -6.24
C ASP A 297 13.23 28.27 -7.61
N GLN A 298 12.79 27.02 -7.78
CA GLN A 298 12.07 26.55 -8.97
C GLN A 298 10.55 26.75 -8.88
N GLY A 299 10.04 27.37 -7.82
CA GLY A 299 8.60 27.52 -7.58
C GLY A 299 7.88 26.19 -7.29
N ARG A 300 8.63 25.19 -6.82
CA ARG A 300 8.16 23.85 -6.45
C ARG A 300 8.23 23.63 -4.95
N ARG A 301 7.61 22.55 -4.49
CA ARG A 301 7.56 22.14 -3.09
C ARG A 301 8.36 20.87 -2.87
N PHE A 302 8.91 20.77 -1.67
CA PHE A 302 9.72 19.65 -1.23
C PHE A 302 9.21 19.13 0.12
N GLY A 303 9.31 17.83 0.33
CA GLY A 303 9.10 17.21 1.63
C GLY A 303 9.92 15.95 1.80
N ILE A 304 9.78 15.35 2.98
CA ILE A 304 10.43 14.08 3.31
C ILE A 304 9.39 13.05 3.73
N LYS A 305 9.77 11.78 3.62
CA LYS A 305 8.96 10.66 4.11
C LYS A 305 9.73 9.75 5.03
N LEU A 306 9.12 9.45 6.18
CA LEU A 306 9.69 8.60 7.22
C LEU A 306 8.83 7.33 7.38
N THR A 307 9.28 6.16 6.94
CA THR A 307 10.54 5.83 6.25
C THR A 307 10.31 4.72 5.24
N ASN A 308 11.37 4.31 4.53
CA ASN A 308 11.44 2.96 3.98
C ASN A 308 11.53 1.88 5.08
N THR A 309 11.54 0.62 4.70
CA THR A 309 11.72 -0.52 5.62
C THR A 309 13.12 -0.55 6.25
N LEU A 310 13.30 -1.33 7.33
CA LEU A 310 14.60 -1.54 7.98
C LEU A 310 15.22 -2.85 7.50
N VAL A 311 16.37 -2.77 6.84
CA VAL A 311 17.15 -3.94 6.42
C VAL A 311 17.68 -4.75 7.61
N VAL A 312 17.51 -6.07 7.57
CA VAL A 312 17.95 -7.04 8.58
C VAL A 312 18.35 -8.36 7.92
N GLU A 313 19.18 -9.19 8.57
CA GLU A 313 19.44 -10.55 8.08
C GLU A 313 18.18 -11.43 8.16
N ASN A 314 17.98 -12.31 7.18
CA ASN A 314 16.90 -13.29 7.21
C ASN A 314 17.25 -14.45 8.16
N THR A 315 16.74 -14.37 9.39
CA THR A 315 16.90 -15.41 10.40
C THR A 315 15.76 -16.42 10.45
N LYS A 316 14.67 -16.19 9.69
CA LYS A 316 13.46 -17.04 9.71
C LYS A 316 13.53 -18.20 8.72
N GLY A 317 14.21 -18.02 7.58
CA GLY A 317 14.30 -19.03 6.52
C GLY A 317 12.97 -19.36 5.83
N PHE A 318 11.94 -18.53 6.02
CA PHE A 318 10.63 -18.68 5.37
C PHE A 318 10.64 -18.11 3.95
N MET A 319 11.29 -16.96 3.74
CA MET A 319 11.56 -16.38 2.43
C MET A 319 12.95 -16.81 1.94
N PRO A 320 13.18 -16.90 0.62
CA PRO A 320 14.41 -17.49 0.06
C PRO A 320 15.68 -16.62 0.16
N ASP A 321 15.57 -15.30 0.30
CA ASP A 321 16.73 -14.40 0.28
C ASP A 321 17.45 -14.33 1.63
N ASP A 322 18.76 -14.04 1.63
CA ASP A 322 19.56 -13.91 2.86
C ASP A 322 19.26 -12.63 3.68
N THR A 323 18.65 -11.62 3.05
CA THR A 323 18.33 -10.32 3.65
C THR A 323 16.82 -10.09 3.55
N MET A 324 16.22 -9.44 4.56
CA MET A 324 14.81 -9.07 4.55
C MET A 324 14.57 -7.67 5.12
N TYR A 325 13.37 -7.15 4.89
CA TYR A 325 12.97 -5.77 5.18
C TYR A 325 11.92 -5.70 6.28
N LEU A 326 12.33 -5.34 7.48
CA LEU A 326 11.46 -5.20 8.64
C LEU A 326 10.53 -3.99 8.49
N SER A 327 9.24 -4.22 8.73
CA SER A 327 8.18 -3.22 8.77
C SER A 327 7.25 -3.41 9.99
N GLY A 328 6.27 -2.51 10.14
CA GLY A 328 5.28 -2.62 11.22
C GLY A 328 5.72 -1.98 12.55
N PRO A 329 5.33 -2.56 13.70
CA PRO A 329 5.44 -1.89 15.00
C PRO A 329 6.84 -1.39 15.40
N PRO A 330 7.95 -2.15 15.24
CA PRO A 330 9.27 -1.65 15.65
C PRO A 330 9.73 -0.46 14.80
N LEU A 331 9.43 -0.51 13.50
CA LEU A 331 9.74 0.56 12.56
C LEU A 331 9.02 1.86 12.93
N HIS A 332 7.81 1.78 13.52
CA HIS A 332 7.10 2.95 14.04
C HIS A 332 7.92 3.71 15.09
N VAL A 333 8.53 2.98 16.04
CA VAL A 333 9.33 3.57 17.13
C VAL A 333 10.63 4.15 16.59
N VAL A 334 11.32 3.43 15.70
CA VAL A 334 12.53 3.91 15.03
C VAL A 334 12.26 5.18 14.25
N SER A 335 11.24 5.18 13.39
CA SER A 335 10.92 6.31 12.50
C SER A 335 10.41 7.53 13.25
N THR A 336 9.63 7.34 14.32
CA THR A 336 9.19 8.45 15.17
C THR A 336 10.36 9.02 15.98
N THR A 337 11.32 8.18 16.39
CA THR A 337 12.54 8.67 17.05
C THR A 337 13.41 9.47 16.07
N LEU A 338 13.57 8.98 14.83
CA LEU A 338 14.24 9.72 13.76
C LEU A 338 13.57 11.07 13.47
N LEU A 339 12.23 11.11 13.44
CA LEU A 339 11.48 12.37 13.35
C LEU A 339 11.89 13.36 14.46
N GLY A 340 11.99 12.90 15.71
CA GLY A 340 12.40 13.75 16.83
C GLY A 340 13.82 14.28 16.72
N GLU A 341 14.76 13.46 16.22
CA GLU A 341 16.15 13.88 16.01
C GLU A 341 16.26 14.91 14.86
N LEU A 342 15.56 14.67 13.74
CA LEU A 342 15.50 15.61 12.62
C LEU A 342 14.82 16.92 13.04
N HIS A 343 13.70 16.85 13.77
CA HIS A 343 12.99 18.03 14.24
C HIS A 343 13.83 18.90 15.17
N ARG A 344 14.62 18.29 16.05
CA ARG A 344 15.54 18.99 16.94
C ARG A 344 16.71 19.63 16.18
N ALA A 345 17.22 18.94 15.17
CA ALA A 345 18.34 19.41 14.36
C ALA A 345 17.97 20.49 13.33
N LEU A 346 16.70 20.55 12.92
CA LEU A 346 16.16 21.48 11.93
C LEU A 346 14.96 22.29 12.49
N PRO A 347 15.20 23.17 13.48
CA PRO A 347 14.12 23.90 14.15
C PRO A 347 13.33 24.78 13.16
N GLY A 348 12.00 24.65 13.17
CA GLY A 348 11.10 25.38 12.27
C GLY A 348 11.09 24.90 10.82
N MET A 349 11.90 23.91 10.45
CA MET A 349 11.96 23.41 9.07
C MET A 349 10.83 22.43 8.77
N LEU A 350 10.57 21.50 9.69
CA LEU A 350 9.60 20.43 9.50
C LEU A 350 8.20 20.87 9.93
N ARG A 351 7.19 20.55 9.12
CA ARG A 351 5.77 20.84 9.42
C ARG A 351 5.17 19.82 10.40
N VAL A 352 5.69 19.83 11.62
CA VAL A 352 5.24 18.98 12.75
C VAL A 352 5.10 19.84 14.01
N ASP A 353 4.53 19.29 15.08
CA ASP A 353 4.36 19.99 16.36
C ASP A 353 3.55 21.29 16.27
N GLY A 354 2.62 21.36 15.33
CA GLY A 354 1.82 22.56 15.04
C GLY A 354 2.62 23.70 14.41
N GLN A 355 3.88 23.47 14.03
CA GLN A 355 4.72 24.43 13.33
C GLN A 355 4.38 24.42 11.83
N ASP A 356 4.35 25.59 11.23
CA ASP A 356 4.12 25.77 9.79
C ASP A 356 5.45 25.76 9.01
N GLY A 357 6.22 24.67 9.21
CA GLY A 357 7.50 24.48 8.54
C GLY A 357 7.33 24.30 7.01
N PRO A 358 8.32 24.74 6.20
CA PRO A 358 8.27 24.61 4.75
C PRO A 358 8.33 23.15 4.28
N VAL A 359 8.98 22.26 5.03
CA VAL A 359 9.18 20.85 4.66
C VAL A 359 8.05 19.99 5.25
N GLN A 360 7.20 19.46 4.38
CA GLN A 360 6.17 18.51 4.78
C GLN A 360 6.77 17.15 5.16
N VAL A 361 6.20 16.50 6.17
CA VAL A 361 6.63 15.16 6.63
C VAL A 361 5.52 14.15 6.40
N SER A 362 5.71 13.31 5.39
CA SER A 362 4.92 12.10 5.16
C SER A 362 5.42 10.94 6.03
N PHE A 363 4.58 9.96 6.32
CA PHE A 363 4.93 8.86 7.20
C PHE A 363 4.40 7.50 6.71
N SER A 364 5.21 6.44 6.77
CA SER A 364 4.87 5.09 6.30
C SER A 364 5.20 3.96 7.28
N ALA A 365 5.61 4.29 8.51
CA ALA A 365 6.14 3.30 9.43
C ALA A 365 5.11 2.81 10.46
N GLY A 366 4.52 1.64 10.23
CA GLY A 366 3.74 0.92 11.26
C GLY A 366 2.49 1.67 11.77
N ILE A 367 1.82 2.41 10.90
CA ILE A 367 0.55 3.07 11.22
C ILE A 367 -0.56 2.02 11.36
N THR A 368 -1.32 2.12 12.44
CA THR A 368 -2.49 1.29 12.76
C THR A 368 -3.63 2.17 13.25
N LYS A 369 -4.81 1.57 13.43
CA LYS A 369 -5.97 2.24 14.02
C LYS A 369 -5.67 2.92 15.35
N GLU A 370 -4.82 2.32 16.16
CA GLU A 370 -4.59 2.74 17.54
C GLU A 370 -3.51 3.81 17.69
N ASN A 371 -2.66 4.05 16.69
CA ASN A 371 -1.68 5.13 16.72
C ASN A 371 -1.97 6.25 15.71
N LEU A 372 -2.86 6.03 14.73
CA LEU A 372 -3.24 7.05 13.76
C LEU A 372 -3.64 8.40 14.40
N PRO A 373 -4.47 8.46 15.47
CA PRO A 373 -4.80 9.74 16.08
C PRO A 373 -3.58 10.49 16.64
N ALA A 374 -2.64 9.75 17.24
CA ALA A 374 -1.40 10.35 17.75
C ALA A 374 -0.55 10.88 16.60
N ALA A 375 -0.31 10.07 15.56
CA ALA A 375 0.48 10.45 14.39
C ALA A 375 -0.11 11.67 13.65
N ALA A 376 -1.43 11.70 13.43
CA ALA A 376 -2.11 12.85 12.83
C ALA A 376 -1.97 14.12 13.69
N GLY A 377 -1.95 13.95 15.01
CA GLY A 377 -1.76 15.03 15.98
C GLY A 377 -0.34 15.61 16.00
N LEU A 378 0.65 14.88 15.48
CA LEU A 378 2.02 15.40 15.31
C LEU A 378 2.16 16.32 14.11
N GLY A 379 1.19 16.34 13.19
CA GLY A 379 1.33 17.03 11.90
C GLY A 379 1.78 16.14 10.74
N LEU A 380 1.93 14.82 10.96
CA LEU A 380 2.30 13.88 9.90
C LEU A 380 1.19 13.78 8.85
N ALA A 381 1.54 14.01 7.60
CA ALA A 381 0.60 14.02 6.48
C ALA A 381 1.34 13.80 5.16
N PRO A 382 0.90 12.86 4.30
CA PRO A 382 0.05 11.71 4.60
C PRO A 382 0.68 10.70 5.56
N MET A 383 -0.17 9.87 6.15
CA MET A 383 0.21 8.62 6.82
C MET A 383 -0.21 7.43 5.95
N THR A 384 0.73 6.92 5.16
CA THR A 384 0.50 5.77 4.28
C THR A 384 0.71 4.44 4.99
N VAL A 385 -0.03 3.39 4.61
CA VAL A 385 -0.13 2.11 5.33
C VAL A 385 0.14 0.94 4.39
N CYS A 386 0.93 -0.04 4.83
CA CYS A 386 1.13 -1.31 4.12
C CYS A 386 0.94 -2.52 5.06
N SER A 387 1.81 -2.70 6.06
CA SER A 387 1.82 -3.91 6.92
C SER A 387 0.50 -4.18 7.63
N ASP A 388 -0.27 -3.15 8.00
CA ASP A 388 -1.59 -3.36 8.62
C ASP A 388 -2.65 -3.80 7.59
N LEU A 389 -2.55 -3.37 6.33
CA LEU A 389 -3.44 -3.79 5.25
C LEU A 389 -3.17 -5.23 4.76
N LEU A 390 -2.02 -5.80 5.09
CA LEU A 390 -1.73 -7.23 4.85
C LEU A 390 -2.38 -8.15 5.90
N LYS A 391 -2.94 -7.61 6.99
CA LYS A 391 -3.56 -8.39 8.07
C LYS A 391 -5.06 -8.64 7.80
N PRO A 392 -5.70 -9.62 8.49
CA PRO A 392 -7.12 -9.91 8.31
C PRO A 392 -8.01 -8.67 8.32
N GLY A 393 -8.87 -8.57 7.31
CA GLY A 393 -9.71 -7.40 7.04
C GLY A 393 -9.20 -6.52 5.89
N GLY A 394 -7.92 -6.61 5.51
CA GLY A 394 -7.38 -6.00 4.29
C GLY A 394 -7.62 -4.50 4.18
N TYR A 395 -8.02 -4.06 2.99
CA TYR A 395 -8.48 -2.69 2.70
C TYR A 395 -9.55 -2.19 3.68
N GLY A 396 -10.45 -3.08 4.13
CA GLY A 396 -11.53 -2.74 5.07
C GLY A 396 -11.04 -2.31 6.47
N ARG A 397 -9.73 -2.37 6.73
CA ARG A 397 -9.10 -1.84 7.94
C ARG A 397 -8.95 -0.32 7.93
N LEU A 398 -8.96 0.35 6.77
CA LEU A 398 -8.86 1.82 6.68
C LEU A 398 -10.03 2.55 7.35
N ALA A 399 -11.27 2.15 7.05
CA ALA A 399 -12.47 2.77 7.62
C ALA A 399 -12.47 2.83 9.17
N PRO A 400 -12.16 1.74 9.92
CA PRO A 400 -12.06 1.83 11.37
C PRO A 400 -10.84 2.62 11.88
N MET A 401 -9.77 2.80 11.09
CA MET A 401 -8.68 3.74 11.44
C MET A 401 -9.20 5.17 11.42
N LEU A 402 -9.84 5.57 10.32
CA LEU A 402 -10.39 6.91 10.15
C LEU A 402 -11.45 7.24 11.21
N LYS A 403 -12.34 6.27 11.52
CA LYS A 403 -13.31 6.42 12.61
C LYS A 403 -12.65 6.55 13.99
N ALA A 404 -11.47 5.96 14.22
CA ALA A 404 -10.74 6.14 15.47
C ALA A 404 -10.14 7.55 15.59
N LEU A 405 -9.67 8.13 14.49
CA LEU A 405 -9.26 9.53 14.42
C LEU A 405 -10.44 10.47 14.70
N TRP A 406 -11.57 10.28 14.02
CA TRP A 406 -12.79 11.07 14.30
C TRP A 406 -13.20 11.01 15.76
N LYS A 407 -13.26 9.81 16.35
CA LYS A 407 -13.61 9.65 17.76
C LYS A 407 -12.66 10.40 18.69
N ALA A 408 -11.37 10.43 18.39
CA ALA A 408 -10.39 11.16 19.19
C ALA A 408 -10.60 12.68 19.09
N MET A 409 -10.88 13.19 17.88
CA MET A 409 -11.15 14.60 17.63
C MET A 409 -12.46 15.06 18.27
N GLU A 410 -13.54 14.31 18.09
CA GLU A 410 -14.84 14.58 18.71
C GLU A 410 -14.76 14.59 20.24
N GLY A 411 -13.94 13.70 20.82
CA GLY A 411 -13.71 13.62 22.26
C GLY A 411 -13.14 14.90 22.89
N VAL A 412 -12.54 15.77 22.08
CA VAL A 412 -11.97 17.06 22.51
C VAL A 412 -12.64 18.25 21.83
N GLY A 413 -13.68 18.02 21.02
CA GLY A 413 -14.39 19.06 20.27
C GLY A 413 -13.62 19.64 19.08
N ALA A 414 -12.58 18.96 18.57
CA ALA A 414 -11.87 19.39 17.37
C ALA A 414 -12.67 19.09 16.11
N GLY A 415 -13.05 20.14 15.37
CA GLY A 415 -13.77 20.05 14.11
C GLY A 415 -12.88 19.82 12.88
N SER A 416 -11.57 20.06 13.01
CA SER A 416 -10.59 19.89 11.93
C SER A 416 -9.27 19.26 12.41
N LEU A 417 -8.48 18.68 11.49
CA LEU A 417 -7.13 18.19 11.81
C LEU A 417 -6.21 19.28 12.38
N ARG A 418 -6.37 20.53 11.93
CA ARG A 418 -5.60 21.66 12.46
C ARG A 418 -5.95 21.95 13.93
N GLU A 419 -7.23 21.91 14.28
CA GLU A 419 -7.67 22.04 15.67
C GLU A 419 -7.21 20.86 16.52
N TRP A 420 -7.20 19.64 15.96
CA TRP A 420 -6.63 18.47 16.63
C TRP A 420 -5.14 18.65 16.93
N GLN A 421 -4.34 19.11 15.96
CA GLN A 421 -2.92 19.40 16.14
C GLN A 421 -2.68 20.49 17.19
N ALA A 422 -3.47 21.57 17.16
CA ALA A 422 -3.40 22.64 18.16
C ALA A 422 -3.70 22.12 19.58
N HIS A 423 -4.76 21.31 19.73
CA HIS A 423 -5.09 20.67 21.00
C HIS A 423 -3.94 19.79 21.52
N ARG A 424 -3.30 19.04 20.62
CA ARG A 424 -2.15 18.19 20.98
C ARG A 424 -0.95 19.00 21.42
N ALA A 425 -0.67 20.13 20.74
CA ALA A 425 0.39 21.06 21.13
C ALA A 425 0.14 21.65 22.53
N GLU A 426 -1.08 22.10 22.81
CA GLU A 426 -1.48 22.59 24.13
C GLU A 426 -1.31 21.52 25.22
N GLN A 427 -1.73 20.28 24.94
CA GLN A 427 -1.63 19.16 25.89
C GLN A 427 -0.17 18.81 26.24
N SER A 428 0.76 18.91 25.29
CA SER A 428 2.18 18.63 25.51
C SER A 428 2.97 19.78 26.13
N GLY A 429 2.44 21.00 26.14
CA GLY A 429 3.13 22.18 26.65
C GLY A 429 4.49 22.41 25.95
N GLU A 430 5.49 22.85 26.72
CA GLU A 430 6.84 23.16 26.22
C GLU A 430 7.58 21.96 25.64
N GLN A 431 7.20 20.73 25.99
CA GLN A 431 7.83 19.52 25.46
C GLN A 431 7.55 19.33 23.95
N GLY A 432 6.39 19.78 23.47
CA GLY A 432 5.93 19.55 22.10
C GLY A 432 5.36 18.14 21.86
N PRO A 433 4.41 17.97 20.93
CA PRO A 433 3.75 16.69 20.67
C PRO A 433 4.69 15.54 20.28
N VAL A 434 5.70 15.79 19.44
CA VAL A 434 6.65 14.79 18.94
C VAL A 434 7.47 14.22 20.09
N ALA A 435 8.10 15.07 20.90
CA ALA A 435 8.91 14.59 22.02
C ALA A 435 8.06 13.92 23.11
N ALA A 436 6.86 14.44 23.37
CA ALA A 436 5.90 13.81 24.28
C ALA A 436 5.49 12.41 23.78
N TYR A 437 5.24 12.25 22.48
CA TYR A 437 4.88 10.97 21.91
C TYR A 437 6.04 9.97 21.93
N ILE A 438 7.25 10.39 21.55
CA ILE A 438 8.46 9.57 21.64
C ILE A 438 8.66 9.03 23.07
N ALA A 439 8.45 9.86 24.10
CA ALA A 439 8.55 9.41 25.49
C ALA A 439 7.58 8.26 25.81
N THR A 440 6.37 8.24 25.22
CA THR A 440 5.43 7.11 25.38
C THR A 440 5.87 5.85 24.63
N LEU A 441 6.58 6.00 23.51
CA LEU A 441 7.08 4.87 22.72
C LEU A 441 8.28 4.18 23.37
N HIS A 442 9.06 4.89 24.17
CA HIS A 442 10.21 4.35 24.90
C HIS A 442 9.89 3.95 26.35
N ASN A 443 8.70 4.26 26.85
CA ASN A 443 8.31 3.92 28.22
C ASN A 443 7.78 2.47 28.30
N PRO A 444 8.40 1.57 29.11
CA PRO A 444 8.00 0.16 29.24
C PRO A 444 6.54 -0.08 29.67
N THR A 445 5.90 0.91 30.29
CA THR A 445 4.49 0.81 30.73
C THR A 445 3.49 1.10 29.61
N THR A 446 3.91 1.81 28.57
CA THR A 446 3.04 2.25 27.47
C THR A 446 3.44 1.68 26.11
N ASN A 447 4.67 1.19 25.95
CA ASN A 447 5.21 0.75 24.67
C ASN A 447 4.86 -0.70 24.30
N ARG A 448 4.11 -1.44 25.13
CA ARG A 448 3.84 -2.88 24.93
C ARG A 448 3.36 -3.24 23.52
N ARG A 449 2.63 -2.36 22.83
CA ARG A 449 2.19 -2.59 21.44
C ARG A 449 3.34 -2.75 20.45
N TYR A 450 4.50 -2.19 20.74
CA TYR A 450 5.64 -2.16 19.83
C TYR A 450 6.70 -3.20 20.18
N THR A 451 6.66 -3.77 21.39
CA THR A 451 7.62 -4.77 21.86
C THR A 451 7.35 -6.15 21.26
N LEU A 452 8.37 -7.02 21.28
CA LEU A 452 8.22 -8.43 20.91
C LEU A 452 7.10 -9.10 21.71
N ALA A 453 7.04 -8.86 23.02
CA ALA A 453 6.01 -9.43 23.89
C ALA A 453 4.57 -8.98 23.54
N GLY A 454 4.39 -7.84 22.87
CA GLY A 454 3.09 -7.41 22.36
C GLY A 454 2.71 -8.00 21.00
N ASN A 455 3.69 -8.47 20.24
CA ASN A 455 3.52 -8.94 18.86
C ASN A 455 3.87 -10.42 18.66
N SER A 456 4.19 -11.17 19.73
CA SER A 456 4.53 -12.60 19.68
C SER A 456 3.33 -13.53 19.50
N LYS A 457 2.10 -12.98 19.43
CA LYS A 457 0.91 -13.78 19.18
C LYS A 457 0.87 -14.20 17.72
N LEU A 458 0.99 -15.52 17.50
CA LEU A 458 0.89 -16.12 16.18
C LEU A 458 -0.55 -16.10 15.63
N PRO A 459 -0.71 -16.19 14.29
CA PRO A 459 -2.00 -16.43 13.66
C PRO A 459 -2.65 -17.70 14.21
N ARG A 460 -3.98 -17.78 14.12
CA ARG A 460 -4.72 -18.96 14.57
C ARG A 460 -4.32 -20.14 13.68
N SER A 461 -3.99 -21.28 14.27
CA SER A 461 -3.82 -22.54 13.57
C SER A 461 -4.81 -23.60 14.07
N VAL A 462 -5.06 -24.60 13.23
CA VAL A 462 -5.79 -25.84 13.52
C VAL A 462 -4.98 -27.01 12.96
N ASP A 463 -5.07 -28.16 13.62
CA ASP A 463 -4.45 -29.39 13.17
C ASP A 463 -5.32 -30.04 12.08
N ASN A 464 -5.31 -29.43 10.89
CA ASN A 464 -6.01 -29.90 9.71
C ASN A 464 -5.22 -29.54 8.45
N GLU A 465 -5.02 -30.51 7.58
CA GLU A 465 -4.41 -30.31 6.26
C GLU A 465 -5.40 -29.60 5.33
N LEU A 466 -4.98 -28.49 4.74
CA LEU A 466 -5.78 -27.74 3.79
C LEU A 466 -6.10 -28.65 2.60
N GLN A 467 -7.38 -28.79 2.30
CA GLN A 467 -7.85 -29.53 1.13
C GLN A 467 -8.18 -28.55 0.01
N MET A 468 -8.24 -29.04 -1.23
CA MET A 468 -8.69 -28.24 -2.38
C MET A 468 -10.13 -27.77 -2.17
N TRP A 469 -11.03 -28.74 -1.99
CA TRP A 469 -12.44 -28.52 -1.69
C TRP A 469 -12.67 -28.66 -0.19
N GLY A 470 -13.28 -27.64 0.40
CA GLY A 470 -13.45 -27.55 1.85
C GLY A 470 -12.27 -26.85 2.54
N CYS A 471 -12.60 -26.09 3.58
CA CYS A 471 -11.68 -25.47 4.52
C CYS A 471 -12.53 -25.00 5.71
N VAL A 472 -11.91 -24.47 6.76
CA VAL A 472 -12.66 -23.88 7.89
C VAL A 472 -13.41 -22.58 7.54
N ALA A 473 -13.43 -22.21 6.25
CA ALA A 473 -14.17 -21.09 5.65
C ALA A 473 -14.00 -19.74 6.37
N CYS A 474 -12.78 -19.46 6.86
CA CYS A 474 -12.47 -18.26 7.63
C CYS A 474 -12.42 -16.95 6.80
N ASN A 475 -12.43 -17.04 5.46
CA ASN A 475 -12.34 -15.91 4.53
C ASN A 475 -11.03 -15.11 4.60
N PHE A 476 -9.99 -15.61 5.28
CA PHE A 476 -8.74 -14.87 5.42
C PHE A 476 -8.00 -14.69 4.10
N CYS A 477 -7.86 -15.73 3.27
CA CYS A 477 -7.18 -15.64 1.96
C CYS A 477 -7.75 -14.52 1.07
N VAL A 478 -9.08 -14.35 1.04
CA VAL A 478 -9.75 -13.23 0.34
C VAL A 478 -9.35 -11.89 0.96
N THR A 479 -9.48 -11.74 2.28
CA THR A 479 -9.27 -10.44 2.92
C THR A 479 -7.81 -10.02 3.05
N VAL A 480 -6.86 -10.96 3.04
CA VAL A 480 -5.43 -10.68 3.20
C VAL A 480 -4.68 -10.64 1.87
N CYS A 481 -5.30 -11.11 0.78
CA CYS A 481 -4.69 -11.02 -0.54
C CYS A 481 -4.59 -9.54 -0.95
N PRO A 482 -3.36 -8.99 -1.14
CA PRO A 482 -3.24 -7.60 -1.54
C PRO A 482 -3.72 -7.38 -2.97
N ASN A 483 -3.66 -8.39 -3.84
CA ASN A 483 -4.01 -8.26 -5.27
C ASN A 483 -5.47 -8.57 -5.60
N ASP A 484 -6.28 -8.92 -4.59
CA ASP A 484 -7.67 -9.36 -4.77
C ASP A 484 -7.78 -10.58 -5.71
N ALA A 485 -6.82 -11.51 -5.60
CA ALA A 485 -6.76 -12.72 -6.43
C ALA A 485 -7.66 -13.85 -5.93
N PHE A 486 -8.08 -13.83 -4.67
CA PHE A 486 -8.96 -14.85 -4.10
C PHE A 486 -10.40 -14.42 -4.15
N PHE A 487 -11.26 -15.28 -4.67
CA PHE A 487 -12.71 -15.10 -4.60
C PHE A 487 -13.36 -16.32 -3.95
N ARG A 488 -14.60 -16.13 -3.50
CA ARG A 488 -15.41 -17.19 -2.88
C ARG A 488 -16.68 -17.46 -3.66
N ILE A 489 -17.05 -18.73 -3.70
CA ILE A 489 -18.32 -19.21 -4.24
C ILE A 489 -19.04 -20.09 -3.20
N PRO A 490 -20.38 -20.16 -3.23
CA PRO A 490 -21.11 -21.17 -2.49
C PRO A 490 -20.64 -22.58 -2.88
N THR A 491 -20.54 -23.50 -1.93
CA THR A 491 -20.34 -24.91 -2.25
C THR A 491 -21.53 -25.42 -3.08
N PRO A 492 -21.32 -26.04 -4.25
CA PRO A 492 -22.36 -26.74 -5.01
C PRO A 492 -23.07 -27.81 -4.17
N ASP A 493 -24.36 -28.04 -4.44
CA ASP A 493 -25.17 -29.01 -3.68
C ASP A 493 -24.66 -30.46 -3.87
N GLU A 494 -23.93 -30.71 -4.96
CA GLU A 494 -23.36 -32.01 -5.33
C GLU A 494 -22.08 -32.37 -4.55
N LEU A 495 -21.42 -31.40 -3.89
CA LEU A 495 -20.26 -31.66 -3.05
C LEU A 495 -20.69 -32.02 -1.62
N ASP A 496 -20.04 -33.03 -1.02
CA ASP A 496 -20.23 -33.46 0.38
C ASP A 496 -19.61 -32.47 1.39
N ALA A 497 -20.03 -31.21 1.25
CA ALA A 497 -19.57 -30.04 1.98
C ALA A 497 -20.67 -28.95 1.99
N THR A 498 -21.94 -29.36 1.93
CA THR A 498 -23.12 -28.51 1.81
C THR A 498 -23.14 -27.44 2.91
N GLY A 499 -23.32 -26.18 2.52
CA GLY A 499 -23.36 -25.03 3.44
C GLY A 499 -21.99 -24.37 3.72
N LEU A 500 -20.89 -24.90 3.18
CA LEU A 500 -19.58 -24.23 3.21
C LEU A 500 -19.40 -23.25 2.04
N GLN A 501 -18.31 -22.48 2.08
CA GLN A 501 -17.84 -21.66 0.96
C GLN A 501 -16.61 -22.32 0.37
N GLN A 502 -16.49 -22.29 -0.96
CA GLN A 502 -15.26 -22.65 -1.66
C GLN A 502 -14.49 -21.40 -2.05
N TYR A 503 -13.17 -21.53 -2.05
CA TYR A 503 -12.25 -20.44 -2.34
C TYR A 503 -11.41 -20.84 -3.53
N LEU A 504 -11.28 -19.92 -4.47
CA LEU A 504 -10.57 -20.12 -5.71
C LEU A 504 -9.59 -18.99 -5.91
N VAL A 505 -8.51 -19.28 -6.62
CA VAL A 505 -7.44 -18.33 -6.92
C VAL A 505 -7.56 -17.98 -8.39
N LEU A 506 -7.71 -16.70 -8.68
CA LEU A 506 -7.59 -16.17 -10.02
C LEU A 506 -6.11 -15.90 -10.29
N THR A 507 -5.49 -16.78 -11.07
CA THR A 507 -4.04 -16.89 -11.18
C THR A 507 -3.41 -15.67 -11.85
N GLU A 508 -4.15 -15.00 -12.73
CA GLU A 508 -3.73 -13.75 -13.36
C GLU A 508 -3.44 -12.63 -12.35
N LEU A 509 -4.07 -12.66 -11.17
CA LEU A 509 -3.86 -11.66 -10.12
C LEU A 509 -2.95 -12.16 -8.99
N CYS A 510 -2.53 -13.42 -9.02
CA CYS A 510 -1.73 -14.03 -7.96
C CYS A 510 -0.24 -14.03 -8.31
N ASN A 511 0.55 -13.33 -7.50
CA ASN A 511 2.01 -13.32 -7.59
C ASN A 511 2.69 -14.25 -6.56
N GLU A 512 1.92 -15.12 -5.90
CA GLU A 512 2.42 -16.07 -4.90
C GLU A 512 3.23 -15.40 -3.76
N CYS A 513 2.84 -14.18 -3.34
CA CYS A 513 3.56 -13.44 -2.30
C CYS A 513 3.64 -14.15 -0.94
N GLY A 514 2.81 -15.16 -0.69
CA GLY A 514 2.79 -15.96 0.55
C GLY A 514 1.93 -15.38 1.68
N ASN A 515 1.39 -14.17 1.55
CA ASN A 515 0.63 -13.54 2.65
C ASN A 515 -0.63 -14.33 3.05
N CYS A 516 -1.29 -15.00 2.09
CA CYS A 516 -2.46 -15.84 2.40
C CYS A 516 -2.09 -17.13 3.16
N MET A 517 -0.90 -17.69 2.91
CA MET A 517 -0.36 -18.84 3.64
C MET A 517 -0.13 -18.49 5.12
N VAL A 518 0.44 -17.31 5.40
CA VAL A 518 0.71 -16.84 6.77
C VAL A 518 -0.55 -16.82 7.65
N PHE A 519 -1.69 -16.45 7.09
CA PHE A 519 -2.96 -16.34 7.84
C PHE A 519 -3.88 -17.54 7.66
N CYS A 520 -3.50 -18.53 6.84
CA CYS A 520 -4.27 -19.75 6.72
C CYS A 520 -4.26 -20.49 8.07
N PRO A 521 -5.43 -20.81 8.65
CA PRO A 521 -5.45 -21.56 9.90
C PRO A 521 -5.13 -23.04 9.70
N GLU A 522 -5.18 -23.55 8.48
CA GLU A 522 -4.92 -24.94 8.14
C GLU A 522 -3.51 -25.10 7.60
N ILE A 523 -2.96 -26.32 7.67
CA ILE A 523 -1.63 -26.64 7.19
C ILE A 523 -1.66 -26.68 5.66
N GLY A 524 -0.98 -25.74 5.00
CA GLY A 524 -0.89 -25.64 3.54
C GLY A 524 -1.04 -24.22 3.02
N ASP A 525 -0.57 -23.99 1.79
CA ASP A 525 -0.67 -22.70 1.10
C ASP A 525 -1.98 -22.61 0.31
N PRO A 526 -2.90 -21.69 0.64
CA PRO A 526 -4.10 -21.48 -0.16
C PRO A 526 -3.84 -21.17 -1.63
N ALA A 527 -2.74 -20.49 -1.97
CA ALA A 527 -2.43 -20.13 -3.35
C ALA A 527 -2.05 -21.35 -4.22
N VAL A 528 -1.56 -22.42 -3.57
CA VAL A 528 -1.12 -23.66 -4.23
C VAL A 528 -2.21 -24.73 -4.17
N VAL A 529 -2.88 -24.86 -3.03
CA VAL A 529 -3.82 -25.97 -2.76
C VAL A 529 -5.22 -25.69 -3.33
N LYS A 530 -5.68 -24.43 -3.33
CA LYS A 530 -7.02 -24.10 -3.81
C LYS A 530 -7.09 -24.13 -5.35
N PRO A 531 -8.28 -24.37 -5.92
CA PRO A 531 -8.45 -24.36 -7.38
C PRO A 531 -7.93 -23.06 -7.99
N ARG A 532 -6.97 -23.20 -8.90
CA ARG A 532 -6.36 -22.11 -9.64
C ARG A 532 -7.07 -21.96 -10.98
N LEU A 533 -7.73 -20.83 -11.15
CA LEU A 533 -8.43 -20.46 -12.38
C LEU A 533 -7.54 -19.58 -13.24
N PHE A 534 -7.43 -19.94 -14.50
CA PHE A 534 -6.74 -19.22 -15.55
C PHE A 534 -7.75 -18.68 -16.54
N ILE A 535 -7.49 -17.49 -17.07
CA ILE A 535 -8.18 -16.94 -18.25
C ILE A 535 -7.25 -16.93 -19.47
N ASP A 536 -5.94 -16.99 -19.26
CA ASP A 536 -4.94 -17.06 -20.32
C ASP A 536 -4.58 -18.53 -20.63
N PRO A 537 -4.90 -19.04 -21.83
CA PRO A 537 -4.56 -20.40 -22.25
C PRO A 537 -3.06 -20.69 -22.22
N ASP A 538 -2.20 -19.73 -22.57
CA ASP A 538 -0.75 -19.93 -22.63
C ASP A 538 -0.19 -20.12 -21.22
N ARG A 539 -0.68 -19.35 -20.25
CA ARG A 539 -0.32 -19.53 -18.82
C ARG A 539 -0.86 -20.85 -18.27
N PHE A 540 -2.06 -21.26 -18.69
CA PHE A 540 -2.65 -22.53 -18.30
C PHE A 540 -1.85 -23.73 -18.84
N GLU A 541 -1.38 -23.67 -20.09
CA GLU A 541 -0.58 -24.74 -20.71
C GLU A 541 0.80 -24.89 -20.08
N ALA A 542 1.35 -23.81 -19.53
CA ALA A 542 2.67 -23.81 -18.89
C ALA A 542 2.70 -24.43 -17.49
N VAL A 543 1.55 -24.64 -16.85
CA VAL A 543 1.49 -25.19 -15.48
C VAL A 543 1.19 -26.69 -15.48
N THR A 544 2.04 -27.45 -14.78
CA THR A 544 1.86 -28.90 -14.60
C THR A 544 1.04 -29.27 -13.37
N ASP A 545 1.01 -28.38 -12.38
CA ASP A 545 0.22 -28.56 -11.15
C ASP A 545 -1.26 -28.23 -11.40
N LEU A 546 -2.13 -28.47 -10.40
CA LEU A 546 -3.58 -28.27 -10.49
C LEU A 546 -3.96 -26.93 -11.15
N ALA A 547 -4.71 -26.98 -12.25
CA ALA A 547 -5.13 -25.80 -12.99
C ALA A 547 -6.47 -26.02 -13.70
N PHE A 548 -7.23 -24.93 -13.81
CA PHE A 548 -8.52 -24.90 -14.48
C PHE A 548 -8.57 -23.66 -15.41
N LEU A 549 -8.79 -23.85 -16.71
CA LEU A 549 -8.95 -22.76 -17.66
C LEU A 549 -10.43 -22.39 -17.78
N ILE A 550 -10.76 -21.12 -17.55
CA ILE A 550 -12.06 -20.55 -17.87
C ILE A 550 -12.08 -20.26 -19.36
N HIS A 551 -12.95 -20.95 -20.08
CA HIS A 551 -13.21 -20.73 -21.50
C HIS A 551 -14.59 -20.12 -21.68
N GLN A 552 -14.69 -19.07 -22.48
CA GLN A 552 -15.98 -18.50 -22.89
C GLN A 552 -16.23 -18.81 -24.36
N ASP A 553 -17.42 -19.35 -24.64
CA ASP A 553 -17.93 -19.52 -25.99
C ASP A 553 -19.34 -18.89 -26.12
N PRO A 554 -19.99 -18.93 -27.30
CA PRO A 554 -21.33 -18.37 -27.48
C PRO A 554 -22.43 -19.02 -26.61
N ASP A 555 -22.21 -20.25 -26.13
CA ASP A 555 -23.17 -21.02 -25.35
C ASP A 555 -22.99 -20.84 -23.84
N GLY A 556 -21.84 -20.29 -23.39
CA GLY A 556 -21.62 -19.88 -22.01
C GLY A 556 -20.16 -19.88 -21.57
N TYR A 557 -19.96 -20.08 -20.28
CA TYR A 557 -18.64 -20.28 -19.67
C TYR A 557 -18.44 -21.75 -19.34
N TRP A 558 -17.26 -22.26 -19.65
CA TRP A 558 -16.82 -23.63 -19.41
C TRP A 558 -15.53 -23.61 -18.62
N VAL A 559 -15.29 -24.64 -17.82
CA VAL A 559 -14.06 -24.81 -17.08
C VAL A 559 -13.37 -26.07 -17.57
N LEU A 560 -12.15 -25.91 -18.09
CA LEU A 560 -11.34 -27.01 -18.61
C LEU A 560 -10.24 -27.36 -17.61
N PRO A 561 -10.22 -28.59 -17.06
CA PRO A 561 -9.14 -29.05 -16.19
C PRO A 561 -7.86 -29.35 -17.00
N ASN A 562 -6.69 -29.16 -16.39
CA ASN A 562 -5.48 -29.81 -16.90
C ASN A 562 -5.40 -31.28 -16.44
N ALA A 563 -4.33 -31.98 -16.85
CA ALA A 563 -4.14 -33.39 -16.50
C ALA A 563 -4.09 -33.64 -14.98
N ALA A 564 -3.50 -32.72 -14.21
CA ALA A 564 -3.46 -32.80 -12.75
C ALA A 564 -4.82 -32.56 -12.08
N ALA A 565 -5.74 -31.86 -12.77
CA ALA A 565 -7.10 -31.59 -12.30
C ALA A 565 -8.14 -32.61 -12.81
N ALA A 566 -7.76 -33.61 -13.60
CA ALA A 566 -8.70 -34.52 -14.27
C ALA A 566 -9.60 -35.32 -13.31
N ASP A 567 -9.12 -35.65 -12.10
CA ASP A 567 -9.89 -36.37 -11.08
C ASP A 567 -10.75 -35.43 -10.20
N HIS A 568 -10.73 -34.12 -10.47
CA HIS A 568 -11.38 -33.07 -9.65
C HIS A 568 -12.53 -32.34 -10.38
N THR A 569 -13.02 -32.89 -11.49
CA THR A 569 -13.98 -32.25 -12.40
C THR A 569 -15.44 -32.66 -12.19
N GLY A 570 -15.77 -33.08 -10.97
CA GLY A 570 -17.11 -33.54 -10.59
C GLY A 570 -18.14 -32.41 -10.54
#